data_AF-A0A6P1L6M7-F1
#
_entry.id   AF-A0A6P1L6M7-F1
#
_cell.length_a   1.000
_cell.length_b   1.000
_cell.length_c   1.000
_cell.angle_alpha   90.00
_cell.angle_beta   90.00
_cell.angle_gamma   90.00
#
_symmetry.space_group_name_H-M   'P 1'
#
loop_
_entity.id
_entity.type
_entity.pdbx_description
1 polymer ?
#
loop_
_entity_poly.entity_id
_entity_poly.type
_entity_poly.pdbx_seq_one_letter_code
_entity_poly.pdbx_strand_id
1 'polypeptide(L)'
;MLAYALKNEVGFTLNKARSLASYFADIKDFLEFQEENIKNLKSISGKSVLKLTDEEITNLSIYRESGSLSAELTVAENYLAIISRVFTQKQLNMVRNLSLKNLNPNPFLIRALNLDTPDAVVRLNVYMAATRSIVTSMGFFIEDLLLTSSDTVEKAPNKSGWDLVKTTSDGEKFWLQIKSGPNNMDKDQVVYWAEKIQEKVKEGDKAYIGFTYGKRTSKTVTIGLLKQILPDWEMQTLIGKELWNFLSEDSDYSSKLFEVLRKSAHQILHQNSLSEEIDSCANRVTDEFIQDFGDGHQGVSNYINSIF
;
A
#
# COMPACT_ATOMS: atom_id res chain seq x y z
N MET A 1 12.12 -2.17 -11.17
CA MET A 1 11.96 -0.91 -10.42
C MET A 1 11.69 0.29 -11.34
N LEU A 2 12.63 0.76 -12.18
CA LEU A 2 12.47 2.04 -12.92
C LEU A 2 11.19 2.12 -13.77
N ALA A 3 10.83 1.06 -14.49
CA ALA A 3 9.58 1.01 -15.26
C ALA A 3 8.32 1.22 -14.38
N TYR A 4 8.35 0.81 -13.12
CA TYR A 4 7.25 1.05 -12.19
C TYR A 4 7.17 2.53 -11.80
N ALA A 5 8.30 3.17 -11.52
CA ALA A 5 8.37 4.60 -11.22
C ALA A 5 7.85 5.45 -12.39
N LEU A 6 8.35 5.19 -13.59
CA LEU A 6 7.95 5.90 -14.80
C LEU A 6 6.44 5.78 -15.06
N LYS A 7 5.86 4.61 -14.79
CA LYS A 7 4.41 4.42 -14.93
C LYS A 7 3.63 5.20 -13.87
N ASN A 8 3.98 5.05 -12.60
CA ASN A 8 3.12 5.47 -11.49
C ASN A 8 3.40 6.88 -10.97
N GLU A 9 4.61 7.42 -11.17
CA GLU A 9 5.02 8.75 -10.68
C GLU A 9 5.21 9.76 -11.82
N VAL A 10 5.54 9.30 -13.04
CA VAL A 10 5.72 10.17 -14.22
C VAL A 10 4.50 10.16 -15.15
N GLY A 11 3.68 9.11 -15.11
CA GLY A 11 2.44 9.00 -15.90
C GLY A 11 2.57 8.28 -17.24
N PHE A 12 3.67 7.54 -17.48
CA PHE A 12 3.80 6.74 -18.69
C PHE A 12 2.85 5.54 -18.72
N THR A 13 2.46 5.12 -19.94
CA THR A 13 1.84 3.80 -20.12
C THR A 13 2.84 2.70 -19.77
N LEU A 14 2.36 1.53 -19.32
CA LEU A 14 3.24 0.42 -18.92
C LEU A 14 4.23 0.02 -20.02
N ASN A 15 3.79 -0.01 -21.28
CA ASN A 15 4.65 -0.38 -22.40
C ASN A 15 5.73 0.68 -22.64
N LYS A 16 5.37 1.98 -22.65
CA LYS A 16 6.35 3.06 -22.79
C LYS A 16 7.35 3.07 -21.62
N ALA A 17 6.87 2.89 -20.39
CA ALA A 17 7.70 2.85 -19.20
C ALA A 17 8.72 1.71 -19.22
N ARG A 18 8.32 0.51 -19.67
CA ARG A 18 9.23 -0.63 -19.85
C ARG A 18 10.26 -0.39 -20.95
N SER A 19 9.81 0.11 -22.11
CA SER A 19 10.72 0.43 -23.20
C SER A 19 11.75 1.46 -22.76
N LEU A 20 11.32 2.58 -22.15
CA LEU A 20 12.22 3.63 -21.68
C LEU A 20 13.18 3.12 -20.61
N ALA A 21 12.69 2.39 -19.61
CA ALA A 21 13.54 1.83 -18.55
C ALA A 21 14.64 0.90 -19.10
N SER A 22 14.40 0.19 -20.20
CA SER A 22 15.39 -0.71 -20.80
C SER A 22 16.58 -0.01 -21.47
N TYR A 23 16.50 1.31 -21.66
CA TYR A 23 17.61 2.11 -22.20
C TYR A 23 18.64 2.49 -21.14
N PHE A 24 18.32 2.31 -19.86
CA PHE A 24 19.21 2.66 -18.77
C PHE A 24 19.81 1.40 -18.15
N ALA A 25 21.13 1.38 -18.01
CA ALA A 25 21.82 0.25 -17.38
C ALA A 25 21.54 0.17 -15.88
N ASP A 26 21.49 1.32 -15.22
CA ASP A 26 21.26 1.45 -13.79
C ASP A 26 20.61 2.81 -13.45
N ILE A 27 20.46 3.08 -12.14
CA ILE A 27 19.85 4.32 -11.64
C ILE A 27 20.72 5.54 -11.93
N LYS A 28 22.05 5.37 -11.90
CA LYS A 28 22.98 6.48 -12.15
C LYS A 28 22.88 6.93 -13.59
N ASP A 29 22.87 5.98 -14.53
CA ASP A 29 22.66 6.25 -15.96
C ASP A 29 21.33 6.99 -16.20
N PHE A 30 20.26 6.60 -15.50
CA PHE A 30 19.00 7.33 -15.51
C PHE A 30 19.10 8.75 -14.93
N LEU A 31 19.86 8.96 -13.86
CA LEU A 31 20.00 10.29 -13.25
C LEU A 31 20.87 11.25 -14.07
N GLU A 32 21.73 10.73 -14.94
CA GLU A 32 22.69 11.51 -15.74
C GLU A 32 22.25 11.74 -17.20
N PHE A 33 21.10 11.20 -17.64
CA PHE A 33 20.68 11.29 -19.03
C PHE A 33 20.49 12.75 -19.51
N GLN A 34 20.71 13.00 -20.80
CA GLN A 34 20.42 14.29 -21.45
C GLN A 34 19.15 14.20 -22.31
N GLU A 35 18.32 15.24 -22.31
CA GLU A 35 17.01 15.21 -23.00
C GLU A 35 17.14 14.94 -24.51
N GLU A 36 18.22 15.41 -25.13
CA GLU A 36 18.52 15.19 -26.55
C GLU A 36 18.66 13.69 -26.87
N ASN A 37 19.17 12.91 -25.92
CA ASN A 37 19.43 11.48 -26.10
C ASN A 37 18.14 10.65 -26.09
N ILE A 38 17.08 11.14 -25.43
CA ILE A 38 15.80 10.42 -25.29
C ILE A 38 14.71 10.91 -26.25
N LYS A 39 14.84 12.13 -26.80
CA LYS A 39 13.88 12.71 -27.77
C LYS A 39 13.67 11.85 -29.01
N ASN A 40 14.71 11.13 -29.45
CA ASN A 40 14.69 10.36 -30.69
C ASN A 40 15.35 8.98 -30.54
N LEU A 41 14.81 8.13 -29.66
CA LEU A 41 15.28 6.75 -29.53
C LEU A 41 14.97 5.94 -30.80
N LYS A 42 16.04 5.56 -31.51
CA LYS A 42 15.98 4.76 -32.75
C LYS A 42 16.54 3.36 -32.51
N SER A 43 16.01 2.39 -33.24
CA SER A 43 16.56 1.04 -33.33
C SER A 43 17.85 1.05 -34.15
N ILE A 44 18.58 -0.06 -34.10
CA ILE A 44 19.75 -0.30 -34.97
C ILE A 44 19.39 -0.13 -36.46
N SER A 45 18.14 -0.40 -36.85
CA SER A 45 17.64 -0.21 -38.21
C SER A 45 17.20 1.23 -38.54
N GLY A 46 17.40 2.18 -37.62
CA GLY A 46 17.03 3.59 -37.79
C GLY A 46 15.53 3.90 -37.58
N LYS A 47 14.68 2.90 -37.38
CA LYS A 47 13.26 3.09 -37.04
C LYS A 47 13.12 3.66 -35.62
N SER A 48 12.27 4.68 -35.45
CA SER A 48 11.92 5.19 -34.11
C SER A 48 11.28 4.07 -33.28
N VAL A 49 11.83 3.83 -32.09
CA VAL A 49 11.39 2.78 -31.16
C VAL A 49 10.51 3.36 -30.07
N LEU A 50 10.80 4.57 -29.64
CA LEU A 50 10.02 5.30 -28.65
C LEU A 50 9.96 6.77 -29.06
N LYS A 51 8.74 7.31 -29.13
CA LYS A 51 8.50 8.74 -29.35
C LYS A 51 7.88 9.31 -28.07
N LEU A 52 8.59 10.25 -27.47
CA LEU A 52 8.14 11.01 -26.31
C LEU A 52 7.58 12.35 -26.76
N THR A 53 6.52 12.81 -26.12
CA THR A 53 6.04 14.19 -26.25
C THR A 53 6.89 15.15 -25.42
N ASP A 54 6.84 16.45 -25.73
CA ASP A 54 7.58 17.46 -24.95
C ASP A 54 7.11 17.50 -23.48
N GLU A 55 5.81 17.26 -23.23
CA GLU A 55 5.26 17.11 -21.88
C GLU A 55 5.83 15.89 -21.16
N GLU A 56 5.89 14.72 -21.83
CA GLU A 56 6.48 13.50 -21.27
C GLU A 56 7.96 13.68 -20.92
N ILE A 57 8.71 14.42 -21.73
CA ILE A 57 10.13 14.73 -21.47
C ILE A 57 10.24 15.67 -20.27
N THR A 58 9.40 16.71 -20.21
CA THR A 58 9.36 17.65 -19.09
C THR A 58 9.07 16.94 -17.77
N ASN A 59 8.05 16.07 -17.75
CA ASN A 59 7.69 15.28 -16.57
C ASN A 59 8.83 14.34 -16.15
N LEU A 60 9.55 13.77 -17.12
CA LEU A 60 10.70 12.91 -16.85
C LEU A 60 11.86 13.70 -16.22
N SER A 61 12.16 14.90 -16.74
CA SER A 61 13.20 15.79 -16.20
C SER A 61 12.85 16.24 -14.77
N ILE A 62 11.59 16.63 -14.52
CA ILE A 62 11.10 16.94 -13.17
C ILE A 62 11.29 15.75 -12.23
N TYR A 63 10.90 14.55 -12.65
CA TYR A 63 11.03 13.36 -11.83
C TYR A 63 12.49 13.03 -11.51
N ARG A 64 13.38 13.12 -12.50
CA ARG A 64 14.83 12.93 -12.34
C ARG A 64 15.40 13.90 -11.30
N GLU A 65 15.00 15.17 -11.36
CA GLU A 65 15.52 16.24 -10.50
C GLU A 65 14.86 16.30 -9.12
N SER A 66 13.74 15.60 -8.92
CA SER A 66 12.95 15.64 -7.68
C SER A 66 13.66 15.06 -6.45
N GLY A 67 14.76 14.33 -6.61
CA GLY A 67 15.38 13.55 -5.54
C GLY A 67 14.58 12.31 -5.12
N SER A 68 13.61 11.88 -5.95
CA SER A 68 12.78 10.69 -5.71
C SER A 68 13.55 9.38 -5.88
N LEU A 69 14.67 9.42 -6.60
CA LEU A 69 15.62 8.31 -6.78
C LEU A 69 16.99 8.73 -6.25
N SER A 70 17.74 7.77 -5.71
CA SER A 70 19.12 7.96 -5.29
C SER A 70 20.01 6.84 -5.80
N ALA A 71 21.15 7.20 -6.39
CA ALA A 71 22.19 6.25 -6.78
C ALA A 71 22.94 5.65 -5.58
N GLU A 72 22.82 6.24 -4.38
CA GLU A 72 23.41 5.71 -3.14
C GLU A 72 22.57 4.60 -2.51
N LEU A 73 21.29 4.51 -2.89
CA LEU A 73 20.37 3.49 -2.44
C LEU A 73 20.40 2.28 -3.39
N THR A 74 20.18 1.10 -2.83
CA THR A 74 19.98 -0.12 -3.63
C THR A 74 18.73 -0.01 -4.50
N VAL A 75 18.61 -0.90 -5.49
CA VAL A 75 17.40 -1.00 -6.34
C VAL A 75 16.17 -1.32 -5.48
N ALA A 76 16.31 -2.18 -4.47
CA ALA A 76 15.23 -2.53 -3.56
C ALA A 76 14.79 -1.35 -2.70
N GLU A 77 15.72 -0.58 -2.13
CA GLU A 77 15.40 0.62 -1.33
C GLU A 77 14.74 1.71 -2.16
N ASN A 78 15.23 1.96 -3.38
CA ASN A 78 14.56 2.88 -4.30
C ASN A 78 13.15 2.39 -4.63
N TYR A 79 12.98 1.09 -4.92
CA TYR A 79 11.67 0.54 -5.22
C TYR A 79 10.71 0.67 -4.05
N LEU A 80 11.19 0.39 -2.83
CA LEU A 80 10.45 0.56 -1.59
C LEU A 80 9.99 2.01 -1.40
N ALA A 81 10.87 2.98 -1.65
CA ALA A 81 10.53 4.39 -1.57
C ALA A 81 9.42 4.77 -2.56
N ILE A 82 9.49 4.26 -3.80
CA ILE A 82 8.50 4.49 -4.86
C ILE A 82 7.14 3.91 -4.48
N ILE A 83 7.05 2.63 -4.09
CA ILE A 83 5.76 2.01 -3.73
C ILE A 83 5.10 2.74 -2.56
N SER A 84 5.90 3.24 -1.63
CA SER A 84 5.44 4.00 -0.45
C SER A 84 4.88 5.37 -0.84
N ARG A 85 5.53 6.08 -1.75
CA ARG A 85 5.04 7.34 -2.30
C ARG A 85 3.75 7.13 -3.10
N VAL A 86 3.72 6.14 -3.98
CA VAL A 86 2.53 5.79 -4.77
C VAL A 86 1.34 5.46 -3.86
N PHE A 87 1.57 4.68 -2.80
CA PHE A 87 0.54 4.41 -1.80
C PHE A 87 0.03 5.70 -1.14
N THR A 88 0.93 6.55 -0.66
CA THR A 88 0.59 7.81 0.02
C THR A 88 -0.18 8.75 -0.91
N GLN A 89 0.30 8.92 -2.14
CA GLN A 89 -0.35 9.76 -3.16
C GLN A 89 -1.74 9.26 -3.49
N LYS A 90 -1.94 7.93 -3.55
CA LYS A 90 -3.26 7.33 -3.76
C LYS A 90 -4.22 7.67 -2.63
N GLN A 91 -3.78 7.62 -1.36
CA GLN A 91 -4.63 8.00 -0.23
C GLN A 91 -4.98 9.49 -0.28
N LEU A 92 -3.98 10.34 -0.54
CA LEU A 92 -4.18 11.79 -0.66
C LEU A 92 -5.20 12.13 -1.75
N ASN A 93 -5.03 11.56 -2.94
CA ASN A 93 -5.95 11.77 -4.06
C ASN A 93 -7.36 11.27 -3.73
N MET A 94 -7.48 10.13 -3.06
CA MET A 94 -8.78 9.61 -2.65
C MET A 94 -9.49 10.58 -1.70
N VAL A 95 -8.81 11.09 -0.67
CA VAL A 95 -9.38 12.08 0.26
C VAL A 95 -9.78 13.35 -0.49
N ARG A 96 -8.90 13.90 -1.33
CA ARG A 96 -9.16 15.12 -2.10
C ARG A 96 -10.35 14.99 -3.06
N ASN A 97 -10.61 13.79 -3.55
CA ASN A 97 -11.71 13.50 -4.47
C ASN A 97 -13.03 13.10 -3.78
N LEU A 98 -13.07 13.05 -2.45
CA LEU A 98 -14.34 12.88 -1.72
C LEU A 98 -15.24 14.11 -1.92
N SER A 99 -16.51 13.85 -2.10
CA SER A 99 -17.58 14.84 -2.25
C SER A 99 -18.85 14.31 -1.60
N LEU A 100 -19.81 15.19 -1.34
CA LEU A 100 -21.07 14.79 -0.69
C LEU A 100 -21.77 13.65 -1.46
N LYS A 101 -21.77 13.73 -2.79
CA LYS A 101 -22.31 12.70 -3.69
C LYS A 101 -21.71 11.31 -3.47
N ASN A 102 -20.44 11.25 -3.08
CA ASN A 102 -19.72 9.99 -2.92
C ASN A 102 -19.78 9.45 -1.48
N LEU A 103 -20.16 10.27 -0.49
CA LEU A 103 -20.24 9.86 0.91
C LEU A 103 -21.49 9.05 1.24
N ASN A 104 -22.62 9.33 0.59
CA ASN A 104 -23.92 8.69 0.84
C ASN A 104 -24.26 8.50 2.34
N PRO A 105 -24.27 9.57 3.17
CA PRO A 105 -24.64 9.48 4.59
C PRO A 105 -25.93 8.68 4.85
N ASN A 106 -25.85 7.70 5.75
CA ASN A 106 -27.00 6.85 6.07
C ASN A 106 -27.98 7.57 7.02
N PRO A 107 -29.27 7.77 6.65
CA PRO A 107 -30.24 8.51 7.47
C PRO A 107 -30.51 7.86 8.83
N PHE A 108 -30.45 6.52 8.91
CA PHE A 108 -30.59 5.81 10.19
C PHE A 108 -29.41 6.10 11.11
N LEU A 109 -28.18 6.14 10.60
CA LEU A 109 -27.00 6.47 11.41
C LEU A 109 -27.03 7.93 11.85
N ILE A 110 -27.46 8.85 10.98
CA ILE A 110 -27.62 10.27 11.32
C ILE A 110 -28.53 10.42 12.54
N ARG A 111 -29.71 9.78 12.52
CA ARG A 111 -30.66 9.85 13.64
C ARG A 111 -30.20 9.06 14.87
N ALA A 112 -29.69 7.85 14.69
CA ALA A 112 -29.28 6.99 15.81
C ALA A 112 -28.06 7.54 16.58
N LEU A 113 -27.19 8.29 15.91
CA LEU A 113 -25.98 8.88 16.52
C LEU A 113 -26.15 10.37 16.86
N ASN A 114 -27.37 10.92 16.72
CA ASN A 114 -27.69 12.31 17.03
C ASN A 114 -26.80 13.33 16.29
N LEU A 115 -26.65 13.14 14.96
CA LEU A 115 -25.87 14.03 14.11
C LEU A 115 -26.78 15.17 13.60
N ASP A 116 -26.90 16.24 14.39
CA ASP A 116 -27.88 17.32 14.15
C ASP A 116 -27.36 18.52 13.35
N THR A 117 -26.09 18.50 12.93
CA THR A 117 -25.50 19.56 12.10
C THR A 117 -24.86 18.96 10.84
N PRO A 118 -24.81 19.72 9.73
CA PRO A 118 -24.09 19.30 8.52
C PRO A 118 -22.66 18.85 8.82
N ASP A 119 -21.96 19.61 9.67
CA ASP A 119 -20.59 19.31 10.11
C ASP A 119 -20.48 17.92 10.76
N ALA A 120 -21.36 17.61 11.72
CA ALA A 120 -21.35 16.33 12.42
C ALA A 120 -21.63 15.16 11.46
N VAL A 121 -22.58 15.34 10.54
CA VAL A 121 -22.92 14.35 9.50
C VAL A 121 -21.73 14.14 8.57
N VAL A 122 -21.17 15.21 8.02
CA VAL A 122 -20.11 15.15 7.01
C VAL A 122 -18.81 14.63 7.61
N ARG A 123 -18.33 15.19 8.73
CA ARG A 123 -17.06 14.76 9.35
C ARG A 123 -17.05 13.27 9.62
N LEU A 124 -18.09 12.73 10.26
CA LEU A 124 -18.15 11.30 10.55
C LEU A 124 -18.05 10.47 9.27
N ASN A 125 -18.81 10.82 8.23
CA ASN A 125 -18.82 10.07 6.98
C ASN A 125 -17.50 10.20 6.19
N VAL A 126 -16.86 11.37 6.18
CA VAL A 126 -15.54 11.56 5.58
C VAL A 126 -14.49 10.69 6.27
N TYR A 127 -14.44 10.70 7.61
CA TYR A 127 -13.52 9.86 8.38
C TYR A 127 -13.77 8.36 8.13
N MET A 128 -15.03 7.93 8.10
CA MET A 128 -15.39 6.54 7.80
C MET A 128 -14.98 6.13 6.38
N ALA A 129 -15.23 6.97 5.38
CA ALA A 129 -14.87 6.72 3.98
C ALA A 129 -13.35 6.63 3.81
N ALA A 130 -12.62 7.60 4.38
CA ALA A 130 -11.16 7.64 4.33
C ALA A 130 -10.56 6.39 5.00
N THR A 131 -10.99 6.06 6.22
CA THR A 131 -10.48 4.90 6.98
C THR A 131 -10.72 3.60 6.22
N ARG A 132 -11.93 3.38 5.68
CA ARG A 132 -12.25 2.16 4.92
C ARG A 132 -11.35 2.01 3.70
N SER A 133 -11.13 3.09 2.96
CA SER A 133 -10.28 3.10 1.78
C SER A 133 -8.81 2.82 2.12
N ILE A 134 -8.29 3.48 3.17
CA ILE A 134 -6.93 3.28 3.67
C ILE A 134 -6.73 1.82 4.08
N VAL A 135 -7.58 1.26 4.93
CA VAL A 135 -7.44 -0.12 5.43
C VAL A 135 -7.53 -1.14 4.29
N THR A 136 -8.41 -0.91 3.30
CA THR A 136 -8.54 -1.80 2.15
C THR A 136 -7.27 -1.80 1.29
N SER A 137 -6.75 -0.61 0.99
CA SER A 137 -5.54 -0.47 0.17
C SER A 137 -4.26 -0.88 0.91
N MET A 138 -4.25 -0.79 2.25
CA MET A 138 -3.15 -1.22 3.10
C MET A 138 -2.82 -2.71 2.92
N GLY A 139 -3.82 -3.56 2.68
CA GLY A 139 -3.59 -5.00 2.45
C GLY A 139 -2.68 -5.26 1.25
N PHE A 140 -2.99 -4.65 0.11
CA PHE A 140 -2.16 -4.74 -1.10
C PHE A 140 -0.80 -4.08 -0.92
N PHE A 141 -0.76 -2.94 -0.24
CA PHE A 141 0.49 -2.24 0.03
C PHE A 141 1.44 -3.08 0.88
N ILE A 142 0.94 -3.72 1.95
CA ILE A 142 1.73 -4.62 2.78
C ILE A 142 2.28 -5.81 1.98
N GLU A 143 1.48 -6.40 1.07
CA GLU A 143 1.95 -7.47 0.19
C GLU A 143 3.14 -7.00 -0.66
N ASP A 144 3.02 -5.81 -1.28
CA ASP A 144 4.12 -5.21 -2.04
C ASP A 144 5.36 -5.00 -1.15
N LEU A 145 5.20 -4.49 0.08
CA LEU A 145 6.32 -4.32 1.02
C LEU A 145 7.03 -5.65 1.32
N LEU A 146 6.27 -6.71 1.58
CA LEU A 146 6.81 -8.04 1.89
C LEU A 146 7.58 -8.62 0.69
N LEU A 147 7.06 -8.47 -0.52
CA LEU A 147 7.74 -8.90 -1.75
C LEU A 147 9.04 -8.12 -2.02
N THR A 148 9.13 -6.87 -1.56
CA THR A 148 10.37 -6.07 -1.67
C THR A 148 11.39 -6.32 -0.58
N SER A 149 11.11 -7.20 0.38
CA SER A 149 12.00 -7.44 1.51
C SER A 149 13.27 -8.21 1.14
N SER A 150 13.22 -9.06 0.12
CA SER A 150 14.36 -9.82 -0.38
C SER A 150 14.03 -10.42 -1.76
N ASP A 151 15.05 -10.62 -2.61
CA ASP A 151 14.94 -11.32 -3.89
C ASP A 151 14.59 -12.82 -3.72
N THR A 152 14.69 -13.34 -2.50
CA THR A 152 14.31 -14.73 -2.17
C THR A 152 12.82 -14.92 -1.93
N VAL A 153 12.05 -13.82 -1.91
CA VAL A 153 10.61 -13.83 -1.59
C VAL A 153 9.80 -13.60 -2.85
N GLU A 154 8.91 -14.55 -3.13
CA GLU A 154 8.03 -14.51 -4.29
C GLU A 154 6.58 -14.68 -3.88
N LYS A 155 5.67 -14.23 -4.76
CA LYS A 155 4.25 -14.51 -4.60
C LYS A 155 4.01 -16.00 -4.79
N ALA A 156 3.24 -16.61 -3.89
CA ALA A 156 2.93 -18.02 -4.01
C ALA A 156 2.14 -18.31 -5.30
N PRO A 157 2.25 -19.53 -5.87
CA PRO A 157 1.50 -19.92 -7.05
C PRO A 157 -0.01 -19.68 -6.88
N ASN A 158 -0.66 -19.19 -7.95
CA ASN A 158 -2.10 -18.97 -7.97
C ASN A 158 -2.85 -20.26 -7.58
N LYS A 159 -3.89 -20.12 -6.73
CA LYS A 159 -4.70 -21.22 -6.17
C LYS A 159 -4.00 -22.12 -5.16
N SER A 160 -2.76 -21.84 -4.77
CA SER A 160 -2.10 -22.57 -3.67
C SER A 160 -2.74 -22.29 -2.31
N GLY A 161 -3.46 -21.18 -2.19
CA GLY A 161 -4.04 -20.69 -0.94
C GLY A 161 -3.08 -19.85 -0.11
N TRP A 162 -1.77 -20.02 -0.29
CA TRP A 162 -0.70 -19.27 0.36
C TRP A 162 -0.49 -17.89 -0.27
N ASP A 163 0.08 -16.96 0.48
CA ASP A 163 0.36 -15.60 -0.01
C ASP A 163 1.78 -15.50 -0.60
N LEU A 164 2.79 -16.01 0.12
CA LEU A 164 4.21 -15.87 -0.23
C LEU A 164 4.96 -17.20 -0.13
N VAL A 165 6.07 -17.29 -0.87
CA VAL A 165 7.09 -18.34 -0.72
C VAL A 165 8.46 -17.68 -0.61
N LYS A 166 9.21 -18.01 0.44
CA LYS A 166 10.63 -17.67 0.54
C LYS A 166 11.45 -18.92 0.19
N THR A 167 12.44 -18.78 -0.69
CA THR A 167 13.36 -19.86 -1.07
C THR A 167 14.79 -19.51 -0.67
N THR A 168 15.40 -20.30 0.20
CA THR A 168 16.79 -20.08 0.62
C THR A 168 17.78 -20.54 -0.44
N SER A 169 19.05 -20.16 -0.28
CA SER A 169 20.13 -20.47 -1.23
C SER A 169 20.42 -21.97 -1.38
N ASP A 170 20.09 -22.77 -0.36
CA ASP A 170 20.15 -24.24 -0.37
C ASP A 170 18.88 -24.90 -0.94
N GLY A 171 17.88 -24.11 -1.33
CA GLY A 171 16.66 -24.56 -1.98
C GLY A 171 15.51 -24.93 -1.04
N GLU A 172 15.64 -24.73 0.28
CA GLU A 172 14.51 -24.91 1.19
C GLU A 172 13.41 -23.89 0.91
N LYS A 173 12.15 -24.34 0.98
CA LYS A 173 10.97 -23.50 0.75
C LYS A 173 10.20 -23.27 2.04
N PHE A 174 9.84 -22.02 2.24
CA PHE A 174 9.03 -21.56 3.34
C PHE A 174 7.77 -20.90 2.79
N TRP A 175 6.62 -21.52 3.02
CA TRP A 175 5.31 -21.04 2.58
C TRP A 175 4.69 -20.17 3.66
N LEU A 176 4.23 -18.97 3.32
CA LEU A 176 3.70 -18.03 4.31
C LEU A 176 2.28 -17.61 3.97
N GLN A 177 1.41 -17.74 4.98
CA GLN A 177 0.12 -17.06 4.99
C GLN A 177 0.25 -15.79 5.81
N ILE A 178 -0.05 -14.65 5.21
CA ILE A 178 0.09 -13.34 5.82
C ILE A 178 -1.26 -12.87 6.37
N LYS A 179 -1.20 -12.29 7.56
CA LYS A 179 -2.27 -11.53 8.20
C LYS A 179 -1.72 -10.18 8.63
N SER A 180 -2.58 -9.17 8.64
CA SER A 180 -2.17 -7.84 9.08
C SER A 180 -1.76 -7.87 10.56
N GLY A 181 -2.59 -8.42 11.44
CA GLY A 181 -2.25 -8.50 12.87
C GLY A 181 -2.90 -9.65 13.63
N PRO A 182 -2.56 -9.78 14.93
CA PRO A 182 -2.98 -10.89 15.78
C PRO A 182 -4.45 -10.78 16.24
N ASN A 183 -5.30 -10.01 15.57
CA ASN A 183 -6.74 -9.91 15.86
C ASN A 183 -7.60 -10.42 14.70
N ASN A 184 -6.98 -10.94 13.64
CA ASN A 184 -7.62 -11.13 12.35
C ASN A 184 -8.06 -12.56 12.05
N MET A 185 -7.88 -13.51 12.99
CA MET A 185 -8.26 -14.90 12.74
C MET A 185 -9.27 -15.43 13.75
N ASP A 186 -10.31 -16.06 13.24
CA ASP A 186 -11.25 -16.87 14.01
C ASP A 186 -10.76 -18.33 14.16
N LYS A 187 -11.55 -19.14 14.88
CA LYS A 187 -11.22 -20.54 15.16
C LYS A 187 -11.11 -21.39 13.90
N ASP A 188 -12.04 -21.21 12.95
CA ASP A 188 -12.11 -22.04 11.74
C ASP A 188 -10.92 -21.77 10.83
N GLN A 189 -10.52 -20.49 10.74
CA GLN A 189 -9.31 -20.10 10.04
C GLN A 189 -8.06 -20.72 10.66
N VAL A 190 -7.94 -20.74 12.00
CA VAL A 190 -6.77 -21.35 12.66
C VAL A 190 -6.72 -22.86 12.42
N VAL A 191 -7.86 -23.56 12.49
CA VAL A 191 -7.93 -25.00 12.18
C VAL A 191 -7.51 -25.28 10.74
N TYR A 192 -8.08 -24.53 9.79
CA TYR A 192 -7.74 -24.65 8.37
C TYR A 192 -6.24 -24.46 8.11
N TRP A 193 -5.62 -23.43 8.71
CA TRP A 193 -4.19 -23.18 8.50
C TRP A 193 -3.29 -24.18 9.20
N ALA A 194 -3.71 -24.72 10.35
CA ALA A 194 -2.99 -25.83 10.99
C ALA A 194 -2.91 -27.05 10.06
N GLU A 195 -4.02 -27.40 9.40
CA GLU A 195 -4.04 -28.49 8.42
C GLU A 195 -3.13 -28.20 7.21
N LYS A 196 -3.21 -26.99 6.64
CA LYS A 196 -2.37 -26.58 5.50
C LYS A 196 -0.87 -26.56 5.81
N ILE A 197 -0.49 -26.15 7.02
CA ILE A 197 0.90 -26.23 7.47
C ILE A 197 1.36 -27.68 7.48
N GLN A 198 0.56 -28.59 8.04
CA GLN A 198 0.90 -30.01 8.10
C GLN A 198 0.99 -30.67 6.72
N GLU A 199 0.17 -30.25 5.75
CA GLU A 199 0.31 -30.68 4.35
C GLU A 199 1.71 -30.34 3.82
N LYS A 200 2.17 -29.09 4.01
CA LYS A 200 3.49 -28.64 3.54
C LYS A 200 4.66 -29.32 4.25
N VAL A 201 4.54 -29.53 5.56
CA VAL A 201 5.54 -30.28 6.33
C VAL A 201 5.67 -31.72 5.83
N LYS A 202 4.57 -32.37 5.43
CA LYS A 202 4.60 -33.73 4.84
C LYS A 202 5.23 -33.76 3.45
N GLU A 203 5.18 -32.66 2.70
CA GLU A 203 5.85 -32.49 1.41
C GLU A 203 7.37 -32.25 1.56
N GLY A 204 7.86 -32.04 2.79
CA GLY A 204 9.25 -31.72 3.09
C GLY A 204 9.56 -30.22 3.15
N ASP A 205 8.54 -29.37 2.97
CA ASP A 205 8.65 -27.91 3.03
C ASP A 205 8.33 -27.38 4.44
N LYS A 206 8.63 -26.10 4.69
CA LYS A 206 8.23 -25.40 5.92
C LYS A 206 7.09 -24.43 5.62
N ALA A 207 6.25 -24.16 6.61
CA ALA A 207 5.09 -23.29 6.43
C ALA A 207 4.76 -22.50 7.69
N TYR A 208 4.36 -21.23 7.54
CA TYR A 208 4.14 -20.33 8.66
C TYR A 208 2.90 -19.45 8.49
N ILE A 209 2.32 -19.05 9.62
CA ILE A 209 1.42 -17.89 9.68
C ILE A 209 2.25 -16.65 10.07
N GLY A 210 2.33 -15.68 9.16
CA GLY A 210 2.99 -14.40 9.37
C GLY A 210 2.02 -13.30 9.76
N PHE A 211 2.35 -12.52 10.79
CA PHE A 211 1.64 -11.31 11.19
C PHE A 211 2.53 -10.09 10.99
N THR A 212 2.07 -9.08 10.26
CA THR A 212 2.93 -7.94 9.88
C THR A 212 3.20 -6.96 11.01
N TYR A 213 2.38 -6.95 12.05
CA TYR A 213 2.64 -6.23 13.29
C TYR A 213 2.18 -7.03 14.52
N GLY A 214 2.58 -6.57 15.72
CA GLY A 214 2.21 -7.17 17.00
C GLY A 214 3.40 -7.80 17.74
N LYS A 215 3.09 -8.55 18.81
CA LYS A 215 4.05 -9.27 19.64
C LYS A 215 3.46 -10.61 20.09
N ARG A 216 4.30 -11.62 20.31
CA ARG A 216 3.88 -12.93 20.87
C ARG A 216 3.17 -12.82 22.23
N THR A 217 3.53 -11.80 23.02
CA THR A 217 2.97 -11.54 24.34
C THR A 217 1.61 -10.82 24.29
N SER A 218 1.12 -10.45 23.10
CA SER A 218 -0.19 -9.81 22.96
C SER A 218 -1.31 -10.73 23.44
N LYS A 219 -2.22 -10.19 24.26
CA LYS A 219 -3.38 -10.93 24.80
C LYS A 219 -4.58 -10.77 23.88
N THR A 220 -4.53 -11.39 22.70
CA THR A 220 -5.61 -11.36 21.72
C THR A 220 -6.30 -12.71 21.59
N VAL A 221 -7.53 -12.71 21.09
CA VAL A 221 -8.30 -13.94 20.83
C VAL A 221 -7.53 -14.87 19.88
N THR A 222 -7.00 -14.33 18.77
CA THR A 222 -6.21 -15.12 17.80
C THR A 222 -5.00 -15.80 18.45
N ILE A 223 -4.24 -15.10 19.30
CA ILE A 223 -3.07 -15.70 19.97
C ILE A 223 -3.51 -16.81 20.92
N GLY A 224 -4.64 -16.62 21.63
CA GLY A 224 -5.23 -17.68 22.44
C GLY A 224 -5.62 -18.92 21.61
N LEU A 225 -6.25 -18.72 20.46
CA LEU A 225 -6.64 -19.79 19.55
C LEU A 225 -5.43 -20.51 18.95
N LEU A 226 -4.40 -19.79 18.51
CA LEU A 226 -3.16 -20.36 17.99
C LEU A 226 -2.50 -21.28 19.04
N LYS A 227 -2.38 -20.81 20.29
CA LYS A 227 -1.84 -21.60 21.40
C LYS A 227 -2.61 -22.89 21.66
N GLN A 228 -3.93 -22.87 21.48
CA GLN A 228 -4.80 -24.00 21.75
C GLN A 228 -4.85 -25.01 20.60
N ILE A 229 -4.75 -24.54 19.36
CA ILE A 229 -5.11 -25.33 18.17
C ILE A 229 -3.89 -25.68 17.31
N LEU A 230 -2.92 -24.78 17.18
CA LEU A 230 -1.76 -24.96 16.30
C LEU A 230 -0.62 -25.67 17.08
N PRO A 231 -0.23 -26.90 16.71
CA PRO A 231 0.92 -27.56 17.33
C PRO A 231 2.18 -26.73 17.15
N ASP A 232 3.00 -26.64 18.21
CA ASP A 232 4.23 -25.85 18.23
C ASP A 232 4.03 -24.43 17.67
N TRP A 233 2.92 -23.78 18.04
CA TRP A 233 2.49 -22.50 17.48
C TRP A 233 3.61 -21.45 17.44
N GLU A 234 4.55 -21.49 18.40
CA GLU A 234 5.70 -20.58 18.43
C GLU A 234 6.61 -20.75 17.22
N MET A 235 6.86 -22.00 16.84
CA MET A 235 7.69 -22.37 15.69
C MET A 235 6.94 -22.22 14.36
N GLN A 236 5.60 -22.21 14.38
CA GLN A 236 4.74 -22.13 13.19
C GLN A 236 4.22 -20.71 12.91
N THR A 237 4.66 -19.71 13.68
CA THR A 237 4.22 -18.32 13.54
C THR A 237 5.40 -17.35 13.52
N LEU A 238 5.25 -16.25 12.78
CA LEU A 238 6.21 -15.14 12.75
C LEU A 238 5.45 -13.84 13.02
N ILE A 239 5.79 -13.10 14.07
CA ILE A 239 4.98 -11.93 14.51
C ILE A 239 5.78 -10.63 14.49
N GLY A 240 5.27 -9.63 13.78
CA GLY A 240 5.83 -8.30 13.72
C GLY A 240 7.27 -8.34 13.22
N LYS A 241 8.20 -7.84 14.04
CA LYS A 241 9.63 -7.77 13.69
C LYS A 241 10.22 -9.13 13.27
N GLU A 242 9.73 -10.23 13.84
CA GLU A 242 10.20 -11.58 13.49
C GLU A 242 9.93 -11.93 12.03
N LEU A 243 8.75 -11.60 11.52
CA LEU A 243 8.39 -11.82 10.12
C LEU A 243 9.29 -11.00 9.19
N TRP A 244 9.43 -9.71 9.48
CA TRP A 244 10.23 -8.81 8.66
C TRP A 244 11.69 -9.25 8.61
N ASN A 245 12.29 -9.58 9.77
CA ASN A 245 13.67 -10.05 9.85
C ASN A 245 13.86 -11.40 9.15
N PHE A 246 12.88 -12.31 9.26
CA PHE A 246 12.94 -13.61 8.59
C PHE A 246 12.93 -13.46 7.06
N LEU A 247 12.09 -12.57 6.54
CA LEU A 247 11.99 -12.36 5.10
C LEU A 247 13.21 -11.61 4.55
N SER A 248 13.65 -10.55 5.23
CA SER A 248 14.76 -9.71 4.78
C SER A 248 16.16 -10.28 5.06
N GLU A 249 16.29 -11.21 6.00
CA GLU A 249 17.57 -11.65 6.58
C GLU A 249 18.38 -10.50 7.21
N ASP A 250 17.70 -9.41 7.61
CA ASP A 250 18.29 -8.23 8.24
C ASP A 250 17.54 -7.89 9.53
N SER A 251 18.26 -7.93 10.65
CA SER A 251 17.70 -7.70 11.99
C SER A 251 17.18 -6.27 12.23
N ASP A 252 17.59 -5.32 11.41
CA ASP A 252 17.21 -3.91 11.49
C ASP A 252 16.28 -3.47 10.36
N TYR A 253 15.86 -4.39 9.49
CA TYR A 253 15.04 -4.11 8.32
C TYR A 253 13.77 -3.35 8.66
N SER A 254 13.04 -3.75 9.71
CA SER A 254 11.80 -3.07 10.10
C SER A 254 12.01 -1.60 10.45
N SER A 255 13.16 -1.24 11.05
CA SER A 255 13.48 0.15 11.40
C SER A 255 13.81 0.95 10.13
N LYS A 256 14.61 0.38 9.23
CA LYS A 256 14.93 0.98 7.92
C LYS A 256 13.66 1.19 7.09
N LEU A 257 12.78 0.19 7.07
CA LEU A 257 11.48 0.25 6.42
C LEU A 257 10.66 1.44 6.93
N PHE A 258 10.51 1.60 8.25
CA PHE A 258 9.77 2.74 8.81
C PHE A 258 10.36 4.10 8.43
N GLU A 259 11.68 4.23 8.38
CA GLU A 259 12.34 5.46 7.93
C GLU A 259 12.06 5.75 6.45
N VAL A 260 12.10 4.74 5.59
CA VAL A 260 11.74 4.89 4.17
C VAL A 260 10.27 5.29 4.03
N LEU A 261 9.35 4.61 4.73
CA LEU A 261 7.92 4.94 4.73
C LEU A 261 7.70 6.41 5.15
N ARG A 262 8.37 6.86 6.21
CA ARG A 262 8.26 8.23 6.73
C ARG A 262 8.77 9.25 5.72
N LYS A 263 9.96 9.03 5.15
CA LYS A 263 10.56 9.93 4.15
C LYS A 263 9.70 10.02 2.90
N SER A 264 9.24 8.89 2.38
CA SER A 264 8.33 8.84 1.23
C SER A 264 7.02 9.59 1.50
N ALA A 265 6.44 9.43 2.69
CA ALA A 265 5.23 10.17 3.06
C ALA A 265 5.48 11.69 3.09
N HIS A 266 6.61 12.15 3.63
CA HIS A 266 6.97 13.58 3.64
C HIS A 266 7.18 14.15 2.23
N GLN A 267 7.70 13.36 1.29
CA GLN A 267 7.85 13.81 -0.10
C GLN A 267 6.50 14.11 -0.77
N ILE A 268 5.43 13.43 -0.35
CA ILE A 268 4.08 13.58 -0.93
C ILE A 268 3.22 14.58 -0.14
N LEU A 269 3.25 14.51 1.19
CA LEU A 269 2.40 15.31 2.06
C LEU A 269 3.05 16.64 2.48
N HIS A 270 4.34 16.82 2.17
CA HIS A 270 5.15 17.98 2.57
C HIS A 270 5.12 18.21 4.09
N GLN A 271 4.47 19.29 4.53
CA GLN A 271 4.33 19.64 5.95
C GLN A 271 3.01 19.16 6.55
N ASN A 272 2.06 18.72 5.72
CA ASN A 272 0.76 18.25 6.19
C ASN A 272 0.82 16.76 6.52
N SER A 273 -0.10 16.32 7.36
CA SER A 273 -0.47 14.94 7.58
C SER A 273 -1.70 14.59 6.76
N LEU A 274 -1.91 13.30 6.51
CA LEU A 274 -3.16 12.85 5.88
C LEU A 274 -4.39 13.18 6.73
N SER A 275 -4.24 13.28 8.06
CA SER A 275 -5.32 13.70 8.96
C SER A 275 -5.76 15.13 8.69
N GLU A 276 -4.82 16.06 8.51
CA GLU A 276 -5.12 17.46 8.19
C GLU A 276 -5.78 17.60 6.81
N GLU A 277 -5.40 16.76 5.85
CA GLU A 277 -6.06 16.69 4.54
C GLU A 277 -7.49 16.12 4.65
N ILE A 278 -7.73 15.16 5.55
CA ILE A 278 -9.08 14.64 5.87
C ILE A 278 -9.95 15.74 6.50
N ASP A 279 -9.41 16.51 7.44
CA ASP A 279 -10.14 17.61 8.08
C ASP A 279 -10.46 18.72 7.09
N SER A 280 -9.51 19.08 6.22
CA SER A 280 -9.71 20.04 5.14
C SER A 280 -10.78 19.58 4.15
N CYS A 281 -10.78 18.28 3.82
CA CYS A 281 -11.83 17.67 3.01
C CYS A 281 -13.19 17.75 3.69
N ALA A 282 -13.26 17.45 5.00
CA ALA A 282 -14.52 17.51 5.73
C ALA A 282 -15.10 18.93 5.76
N ASN A 283 -14.27 19.96 5.92
CA ASN A 283 -14.71 21.36 5.83
C ASN A 283 -15.30 21.66 4.45
N ARG A 284 -14.56 21.36 3.37
CA ARG A 284 -15.03 21.57 2.00
C ARG A 284 -16.35 20.86 1.71
N VAL A 285 -16.49 19.59 2.12
CA VAL A 285 -17.72 18.82 1.88
C VAL A 285 -18.87 19.28 2.78
N THR A 286 -18.58 19.90 3.92
CA THR A 286 -19.60 20.55 4.75
C THR A 286 -20.16 21.78 4.06
N ASP A 287 -19.29 22.57 3.40
CA ASP A 287 -19.74 23.71 2.58
C ASP A 287 -20.61 23.24 1.41
N GLU A 288 -20.24 22.14 0.72
CA GLU A 288 -21.08 21.49 -0.31
C GLU A 288 -22.45 21.10 0.26
N PHE A 289 -22.49 20.50 1.45
CA PHE A 289 -23.75 20.11 2.10
C PHE A 289 -24.63 21.32 2.41
N ILE A 290 -24.06 22.37 3.00
CA ILE A 290 -24.80 23.58 3.35
C ILE A 290 -25.35 24.25 2.10
N GLN A 291 -24.58 24.27 1.01
CA GLN A 291 -25.03 24.83 -0.26
C GLN A 291 -26.24 24.07 -0.85
N ASP A 292 -26.22 22.74 -0.79
CA ASP A 292 -27.25 21.90 -1.40
C ASP A 292 -28.51 21.75 -0.53
N PHE A 293 -28.36 21.71 0.80
CA PHE A 293 -29.44 21.34 1.73
C PHE A 293 -29.73 22.38 2.81
N GLY A 294 -28.84 23.35 3.04
CA GLY A 294 -28.93 24.34 4.11
C GLY A 294 -28.16 23.93 5.37
N ASP A 295 -28.13 24.84 6.36
CA ASP A 295 -27.38 24.66 7.61
C ASP A 295 -28.28 24.20 8.79
N GLY A 296 -27.63 23.73 9.86
CA GLY A 296 -28.24 23.30 11.11
C GLY A 296 -29.16 22.08 10.96
N HIS A 297 -30.05 21.92 11.95
CA HIS A 297 -30.95 20.77 12.01
C HIS A 297 -31.93 20.71 10.83
N GLN A 298 -32.35 21.87 10.31
CA GLN A 298 -33.20 21.94 9.12
C GLN A 298 -32.45 21.44 7.88
N GLY A 299 -31.19 21.83 7.71
CA GLY A 299 -30.34 21.35 6.63
C GLY A 299 -30.20 19.83 6.62
N VAL A 300 -29.92 19.24 7.78
CA VAL A 300 -29.86 17.78 7.94
C VAL A 300 -31.19 17.11 7.60
N SER A 301 -32.32 17.72 8.00
CA SER A 301 -33.65 17.18 7.70
C SER A 301 -33.98 17.28 6.21
N ASN A 302 -33.59 18.36 5.53
CA ASN A 302 -33.72 18.50 4.08
C ASN A 302 -32.93 17.41 3.34
N TYR A 303 -31.69 17.16 3.77
CA TYR A 303 -30.88 16.07 3.22
C TYR A 303 -31.57 14.72 3.37
N ILE A 304 -32.04 14.37 4.57
CA ILE A 304 -32.71 13.09 4.82
C ILE A 304 -33.93 12.94 3.91
N ASN A 305 -34.79 13.97 3.83
CA ASN A 305 -35.98 13.95 2.97
C ASN A 305 -35.66 13.84 1.47
N SER A 306 -34.44 14.18 1.05
CA SER A 306 -34.02 14.06 -0.36
C SER A 306 -33.63 12.63 -0.74
N ILE A 307 -33.33 11.78 0.24
CA ILE A 307 -32.85 10.41 0.04
C ILE A 307 -33.76 9.33 0.65
N PHE A 308 -34.78 9.73 1.41
CA PHE A 308 -35.71 8.87 2.13
C PHE A 308 -37.09 9.51 2.20
#